data_AF-A0A7J8DB07-F1
#
_entry.id   AF-A0A7J8DB07-F1
#
_cell.length_a   1.000
_cell.length_b   1.000
_cell.length_c   1.000
_cell.angle_alpha   90.00
_cell.angle_beta   90.00
_cell.angle_gamma   90.00
#
_symmetry.space_group_name_H-M   'P 1'
#
loop_
_entity.id
_entity.type
_entity.pdbx_description
1 polymer ?
#
loop_
_entity_poly.entity_id
_entity_poly.type
_entity_poly.pdbx_seq_one_letter_code
_entity_poly.pdbx_strand_id
1 'polypeptide(L)'
;MKDMLEVKERKINVLQKKIENLQEQLRDKDKQLTNLKDRVKSLQTDSSNTDTALATLEEALSEKERIIERLKEQRERDDRERLEEIESFRKENKDLKEKVNALQAELTEKESSLIDLKEHASSLASAGLKRDSKLKSLEIAIEQKKEECSKLEAQLKKAHNIEDDSRMNPEFADRIKQLDKEASYYRDECGKAQAEVDRLLEILKEVENEKNDKDKKIAELERHMKDQNKKVANLKHNQQLEKKKNAQLLEEVRRREDSMADNSQHLQIEELMNALEKTRQELDATKARLASTQQSLAEKEAHLANLRIERRKQLEEILEMKQEALLAAISEKDANIALLELSASKKKKTQEEVMALKREKDRLVHQLKQQVYRPRKQPLSPNIPCTCDACYSPDITAKYHGSSYDAHMIQRSQTQNRMKLMADNYDEDHHHYHHHHHHHRHRSPGRSQHSNHRPSPDQVSSIAAHLQDPFSPWGILR
;
A
#
# COMPACT_ATOMS: atom_id res chain seq x y z
N MET A 1 -67.12 -127.63 -48.11
CA MET A 1 -65.77 -127.01 -48.26
C MET A 1 -65.86 -125.56 -48.73
N LYS A 2 -66.54 -125.25 -49.84
CA LYS A 2 -66.67 -123.90 -50.41
C LYS A 2 -67.00 -122.82 -49.36
N ASP A 3 -68.05 -123.04 -48.58
CA ASP A 3 -68.56 -122.09 -47.56
C ASP A 3 -67.55 -121.85 -46.42
N MET A 4 -66.71 -122.83 -46.09
CA MET A 4 -65.60 -122.65 -45.13
C MET A 4 -64.48 -121.77 -45.70
N LEU A 5 -64.22 -121.84 -47.01
CA LEU A 5 -63.30 -120.93 -47.68
C LEU A 5 -63.88 -119.51 -47.71
N GLU A 6 -65.17 -119.37 -48.04
CA GLU A 6 -65.85 -118.07 -48.06
C GLU A 6 -65.88 -117.39 -46.68
N VAL A 7 -66.11 -118.15 -45.59
CA VAL A 7 -66.02 -117.62 -44.21
C VAL A 7 -64.58 -117.20 -43.87
N LYS A 8 -63.56 -117.95 -44.32
CA LYS A 8 -62.15 -117.57 -44.14
C LYS A 8 -61.80 -116.31 -44.94
N GLU A 9 -62.26 -116.20 -46.18
CA GLU A 9 -62.08 -115.05 -47.06
C GLU A 9 -62.74 -113.79 -46.50
N ARG A 10 -64.01 -113.88 -46.06
CA ARG A 10 -64.68 -112.78 -45.33
C ARG A 10 -63.90 -112.35 -44.08
N LYS A 11 -63.33 -113.29 -43.33
CA LYS A 11 -62.49 -112.98 -42.15
C LYS A 11 -61.15 -112.34 -42.52
N ILE A 12 -60.51 -112.78 -43.60
CA ILE A 12 -59.28 -112.16 -44.15
C ILE A 12 -59.58 -110.72 -44.57
N ASN A 13 -60.65 -110.47 -45.31
CA ASN A 13 -61.04 -109.14 -45.78
C ASN A 13 -61.35 -108.17 -44.62
N VAL A 14 -61.93 -108.66 -43.52
CA VAL A 14 -62.14 -107.86 -42.29
C VAL A 14 -60.81 -107.55 -41.58
N LEU A 15 -59.88 -108.52 -41.51
CA LEU A 15 -58.56 -108.31 -40.90
C LEU A 15 -57.69 -107.36 -41.75
N GLN A 16 -57.72 -107.47 -43.07
CA GLN A 16 -57.05 -106.54 -43.99
C GLN A 16 -57.54 -105.11 -43.79
N LYS A 17 -58.86 -104.87 -43.81
CA LYS A 17 -59.43 -103.54 -43.52
C LYS A 17 -59.05 -103.01 -42.13
N LYS A 18 -58.89 -103.88 -41.14
CA LYS A 18 -58.42 -103.47 -39.81
C LYS A 18 -56.93 -103.12 -39.80
N ILE A 19 -56.09 -103.83 -40.57
CA ILE A 19 -54.67 -103.52 -40.77
C ILE A 19 -54.52 -102.18 -41.51
N GLU A 20 -55.24 -101.97 -42.62
CA GLU A 20 -55.24 -100.72 -43.40
C GLU A 20 -55.60 -99.51 -42.54
N ASN A 21 -56.68 -99.62 -41.75
CA ASN A 21 -57.12 -98.57 -40.83
C ASN A 21 -56.09 -98.30 -39.72
N LEU A 22 -55.45 -99.33 -39.17
CA LEU A 22 -54.36 -99.15 -38.19
C LEU A 22 -53.10 -98.52 -38.81
N GLN A 23 -52.77 -98.86 -40.07
CA GLN A 23 -51.68 -98.24 -40.83
C GLN A 23 -51.98 -96.78 -41.19
N GLU A 24 -53.23 -96.42 -41.45
CA GLU A 24 -53.67 -95.03 -41.63
C GLU A 24 -53.56 -94.24 -40.32
N GLN A 25 -54.09 -94.77 -39.21
CA GLN A 25 -53.95 -94.16 -37.88
C GLN A 25 -52.48 -93.97 -37.47
N LEU A 26 -51.60 -94.93 -37.77
CA LEU A 26 -50.17 -94.82 -37.52
C LEU A 26 -49.55 -93.68 -38.34
N ARG A 27 -49.81 -93.63 -39.66
CA ARG A 27 -49.32 -92.56 -40.54
C ARG A 27 -49.80 -91.17 -40.10
N ASP A 28 -51.02 -91.04 -39.59
CA ASP A 28 -51.52 -89.78 -39.05
C ASP A 28 -50.90 -89.41 -37.69
N LYS A 29 -50.55 -90.41 -36.86
CA LYS A 29 -49.77 -90.19 -35.64
C LYS A 29 -48.33 -89.77 -35.94
N ASP A 30 -47.69 -90.33 -36.98
CA ASP A 30 -46.36 -89.92 -37.43
C ASP A 30 -46.35 -88.48 -37.96
N LYS A 31 -47.40 -88.06 -38.70
CA LYS A 31 -47.61 -86.66 -39.10
C LYS A 31 -47.75 -85.74 -37.88
N GLN A 32 -48.62 -86.10 -36.92
CA GLN A 32 -48.82 -85.33 -35.68
C GLN A 32 -47.51 -85.20 -34.88
N LEU A 33 -46.76 -86.29 -34.76
CA LEU A 33 -45.48 -86.34 -34.05
C LEU A 33 -44.40 -85.50 -34.76
N THR A 34 -44.39 -85.47 -36.09
CA THR A 34 -43.50 -84.61 -36.89
C THR A 34 -43.84 -83.13 -36.68
N ASN A 35 -45.11 -82.75 -36.81
CA ASN A 35 -45.57 -81.37 -36.58
C ASN A 35 -45.24 -80.88 -35.15
N LEU A 36 -45.35 -81.76 -34.15
CA LEU A 36 -44.96 -81.45 -32.77
C LEU A 36 -43.44 -81.26 -32.61
N LYS A 37 -42.62 -82.09 -33.25
CA LYS A 37 -41.16 -81.91 -33.26
C LYS A 37 -40.75 -80.56 -33.86
N ASP A 38 -41.36 -80.15 -34.97
CA ASP A 38 -41.01 -78.89 -35.62
C ASP A 38 -41.50 -77.67 -34.82
N ARG A 39 -42.67 -77.77 -34.15
CA ARG A 39 -43.09 -76.77 -33.16
C ARG A 39 -42.12 -76.66 -31.98
N VAL A 40 -41.56 -77.78 -31.49
CA VAL A 40 -40.55 -77.76 -30.42
C VAL A 40 -39.26 -77.08 -30.90
N LYS A 41 -38.78 -77.34 -32.11
CA LYS A 41 -37.60 -76.64 -32.69
C LYS A 41 -37.82 -75.13 -32.80
N SER A 42 -39.01 -74.69 -33.19
CA SER A 42 -39.36 -73.25 -33.20
C SER A 42 -39.23 -72.68 -31.80
N LEU A 43 -39.94 -73.26 -30.82
CA LEU A 43 -39.92 -72.79 -29.43
C LEU A 43 -38.52 -72.80 -28.79
N GLN A 44 -37.67 -73.76 -29.15
CA GLN A 44 -36.25 -73.77 -28.73
C GLN A 44 -35.46 -72.61 -29.34
N THR A 45 -35.72 -72.28 -30.61
CA THR A 45 -35.11 -71.14 -31.29
C THR A 45 -35.59 -69.82 -30.67
N ASP A 46 -36.90 -69.69 -30.46
CA ASP A 46 -37.55 -68.54 -29.81
C ASP A 46 -37.05 -68.34 -28.36
N SER A 47 -36.82 -69.42 -27.62
CA SER A 47 -36.14 -69.38 -26.31
C SER A 47 -34.73 -68.80 -26.44
N SER A 48 -33.86 -69.39 -27.29
CA SER A 48 -32.47 -68.92 -27.43
C SER A 48 -32.34 -67.47 -27.90
N ASN A 49 -33.29 -66.99 -28.72
CA ASN A 49 -33.42 -65.58 -29.09
C ASN A 49 -33.80 -64.70 -27.89
N THR A 50 -34.72 -65.18 -27.03
CA THR A 50 -35.12 -64.51 -25.79
C THR A 50 -33.96 -64.45 -24.78
N ASP A 51 -33.25 -65.56 -24.60
CA ASP A 51 -32.09 -65.65 -23.70
C ASP A 51 -30.97 -64.67 -24.14
N THR A 52 -30.73 -64.57 -25.46
CA THR A 52 -29.78 -63.60 -26.04
C THR A 52 -30.23 -62.15 -25.85
N ALA A 53 -31.53 -61.86 -25.99
CA ALA A 53 -32.10 -60.54 -25.74
C ALA A 53 -32.02 -60.14 -24.26
N LEU A 54 -32.26 -61.08 -23.33
CA LEU A 54 -32.12 -60.85 -21.90
C LEU A 54 -30.68 -60.52 -21.52
N ALA A 55 -29.70 -61.30 -21.96
CA ALA A 55 -28.28 -61.01 -21.70
C ALA A 55 -27.85 -59.63 -22.23
N THR A 56 -28.37 -59.21 -23.39
CA THR A 56 -28.12 -57.88 -23.97
C THR A 56 -28.72 -56.76 -23.12
N LEU A 57 -29.91 -56.99 -22.53
CA LEU A 57 -30.55 -56.04 -21.62
C LEU A 57 -29.86 -55.97 -20.26
N GLU A 58 -29.38 -57.10 -19.73
CA GLU A 58 -28.60 -57.17 -18.49
C GLU A 58 -27.26 -56.41 -18.61
N GLU A 59 -26.53 -56.59 -19.71
CA GLU A 59 -25.30 -55.82 -19.97
C GLU A 59 -25.61 -54.31 -20.08
N ALA A 60 -26.65 -53.94 -20.83
CA ALA A 60 -27.07 -52.55 -20.98
C ALA A 60 -27.52 -51.91 -19.66
N LEU A 61 -28.20 -52.65 -18.77
CA LEU A 61 -28.54 -52.20 -17.42
C LEU A 61 -27.28 -51.99 -16.57
N SER A 62 -26.33 -52.94 -16.59
CA SER A 62 -25.09 -52.83 -15.81
C SER A 62 -24.23 -51.61 -16.20
N GLU A 63 -24.21 -51.23 -17.49
CA GLU A 63 -23.52 -50.02 -17.91
C GLU A 63 -24.32 -48.75 -17.55
N LYS A 64 -25.66 -48.80 -17.53
CA LYS A 64 -26.47 -47.69 -16.98
C LYS A 64 -26.21 -47.48 -15.49
N GLU A 65 -26.07 -48.54 -14.70
CA GLU A 65 -25.69 -48.47 -13.29
C GLU A 65 -24.30 -47.83 -13.10
N ARG A 66 -23.30 -48.25 -13.88
CA ARG A 66 -21.96 -47.62 -13.89
C ARG A 66 -21.98 -46.15 -14.33
N ILE A 67 -22.88 -45.75 -15.22
CA ILE A 67 -23.07 -44.34 -15.61
C ILE A 67 -23.71 -43.56 -14.45
N ILE A 68 -24.73 -44.13 -13.80
CA ILE A 68 -25.39 -43.52 -12.63
C ILE A 68 -24.39 -43.29 -11.49
N GLU A 69 -23.53 -44.27 -11.17
CA GLU A 69 -22.56 -44.12 -10.07
C GLU A 69 -21.52 -43.03 -10.36
N ARG A 70 -20.95 -43.01 -11.58
CA ARG A 70 -20.04 -41.93 -12.02
C ARG A 70 -20.69 -40.54 -11.93
N LEU A 71 -22.00 -40.43 -12.21
CA LEU A 71 -22.73 -39.16 -12.11
C LEU A 71 -23.02 -38.76 -10.66
N LYS A 72 -23.25 -39.71 -9.75
CA LYS A 72 -23.29 -39.43 -8.29
C LYS A 72 -21.94 -38.94 -7.79
N GLU A 73 -20.86 -39.66 -8.09
CA GLU A 73 -19.50 -39.29 -7.70
C GLU A 73 -19.11 -37.92 -8.23
N GLN A 74 -19.50 -37.58 -9.46
CA GLN A 74 -19.29 -36.25 -10.02
C GLN A 74 -20.05 -35.20 -9.21
N ARG A 75 -21.36 -35.40 -8.99
CA ARG A 75 -22.19 -34.47 -8.21
C ARG A 75 -21.66 -34.28 -6.78
N GLU A 76 -21.19 -35.34 -6.12
CA GLU A 76 -20.63 -35.27 -4.75
C GLU A 76 -19.25 -34.59 -4.69
N ARG A 77 -18.49 -34.58 -5.80
CA ARG A 77 -17.28 -33.76 -5.94
C ARG A 77 -17.64 -32.30 -6.21
N ASP A 78 -18.51 -32.04 -7.19
CA ASP A 78 -18.99 -30.69 -7.51
C ASP A 78 -19.61 -29.98 -6.29
N ASP A 79 -20.46 -30.66 -5.52
CA ASP A 79 -21.10 -30.10 -4.34
C ASP A 79 -20.12 -29.92 -3.16
N ARG A 80 -19.04 -30.71 -3.10
CA ARG A 80 -17.95 -30.51 -2.12
C ARG A 80 -17.09 -29.32 -2.48
N GLU A 81 -16.65 -29.22 -3.73
CA GLU A 81 -15.84 -28.10 -4.23
C GLU A 81 -16.56 -26.76 -4.03
N ARG A 82 -17.88 -26.72 -4.27
CA ARG A 82 -18.76 -25.57 -3.94
C ARG A 82 -18.81 -25.25 -2.45
N LEU A 83 -18.87 -26.25 -1.58
CA LEU A 83 -18.87 -26.03 -0.12
C LEU A 83 -17.52 -25.46 0.35
N GLU A 84 -16.41 -25.99 -0.15
CA GLU A 84 -15.05 -25.51 0.15
C GLU A 84 -14.84 -24.06 -0.37
N GLU A 85 -15.35 -23.72 -1.56
CA GLU A 85 -15.38 -22.34 -2.07
C GLU A 85 -16.22 -21.41 -1.18
N ILE A 86 -17.42 -21.83 -0.77
CA ILE A 86 -18.30 -21.06 0.12
C ILE A 86 -17.65 -20.85 1.49
N GLU A 87 -16.97 -21.85 2.06
CA GLU A 87 -16.24 -21.71 3.32
C GLU A 87 -15.02 -20.79 3.19
N SER A 88 -14.31 -20.85 2.07
CA SER A 88 -13.21 -19.94 1.75
C SER A 88 -13.69 -18.47 1.72
N PHE A 89 -14.74 -18.17 0.93
CA PHE A 89 -15.32 -16.82 0.89
C PHE A 89 -15.91 -16.40 2.24
N ARG A 90 -16.50 -17.32 3.02
CA ARG A 90 -17.02 -17.05 4.36
C ARG A 90 -15.90 -16.66 5.32
N LYS A 91 -14.73 -17.29 5.21
CA LYS A 91 -13.53 -16.94 5.98
C LYS A 91 -12.99 -15.57 5.55
N GLU A 92 -12.79 -15.33 4.25
CA GLU A 92 -12.32 -14.03 3.76
C GLU A 92 -13.24 -12.89 4.21
N ASN A 93 -14.56 -13.05 4.14
CA ASN A 93 -15.52 -12.06 4.63
C ASN A 93 -15.43 -11.81 6.14
N LYS A 94 -15.09 -12.83 6.94
CA LYS A 94 -14.84 -12.66 8.39
C LYS A 94 -13.56 -11.86 8.63
N ASP A 95 -12.47 -12.25 7.97
CA ASP A 95 -11.15 -11.64 8.14
C ASP A 95 -11.14 -10.17 7.64
N LEU A 96 -11.85 -9.89 6.54
CA LEU A 96 -12.10 -8.52 6.06
C LEU A 96 -12.94 -7.69 7.06
N LYS A 97 -13.98 -8.29 7.67
CA LYS A 97 -14.80 -7.60 8.67
C LYS A 97 -14.02 -7.29 9.95
N GLU A 98 -13.16 -8.19 10.39
CA GLU A 98 -12.24 -7.97 11.51
C GLU A 98 -11.23 -6.85 11.19
N LYS A 99 -10.69 -6.80 9.96
CA LYS A 99 -9.84 -5.69 9.51
C LYS A 99 -10.57 -4.35 9.44
N VAL A 100 -11.83 -4.31 9.00
CA VAL A 100 -12.67 -3.09 9.03
C VAL A 100 -12.90 -2.62 10.47
N ASN A 101 -13.20 -3.52 11.40
CA ASN A 101 -13.37 -3.17 12.81
C ASN A 101 -12.08 -2.60 13.43
N ALA A 102 -10.91 -3.18 13.11
CA ALA A 102 -9.62 -2.69 13.57
C ALA A 102 -9.31 -1.28 13.05
N LEU A 103 -9.46 -1.05 11.74
CA LEU A 103 -9.27 0.27 11.12
C LEU A 103 -10.25 1.32 11.65
N GLN A 104 -11.48 0.92 11.99
CA GLN A 104 -12.46 1.82 12.61
C GLN A 104 -12.06 2.21 14.04
N ALA A 105 -11.46 1.30 14.80
CA ALA A 105 -10.93 1.59 16.13
C ALA A 105 -9.70 2.53 16.07
N GLU A 106 -8.73 2.22 15.19
CA GLU A 106 -7.58 3.08 14.91
C GLU A 106 -8.02 4.50 14.49
N LEU A 107 -9.03 4.62 13.62
CA LEU A 107 -9.59 5.90 13.22
C LEU A 107 -10.11 6.69 14.43
N THR A 108 -10.92 6.07 15.30
CA THR A 108 -11.44 6.76 16.50
C THR A 108 -10.34 7.17 17.49
N GLU A 109 -9.25 6.40 17.59
CA GLU A 109 -8.07 6.77 18.39
C GLU A 109 -7.36 8.01 17.82
N LYS A 110 -7.23 8.10 16.48
CA LYS A 110 -6.63 9.27 15.82
C LYS A 110 -7.56 10.48 15.84
N GLU A 111 -8.88 10.28 15.80
CA GLU A 111 -9.86 11.35 16.00
C GLU A 111 -9.76 11.95 17.41
N SER A 112 -9.65 11.12 18.45
CA SER A 112 -9.39 11.59 19.83
C SER A 112 -8.07 12.34 19.93
N SER A 113 -6.98 11.74 19.43
CA SER A 113 -5.64 12.35 19.43
C SER A 113 -5.62 13.72 18.72
N LEU A 114 -6.42 13.89 17.67
CA LEU A 114 -6.56 15.14 16.92
C LEU A 114 -7.36 16.20 17.68
N ILE A 115 -8.30 15.81 18.56
CA ILE A 115 -8.99 16.73 19.47
C ILE A 115 -8.01 17.22 20.53
N ASP A 116 -7.28 16.33 21.19
CA ASP A 116 -6.27 16.69 22.21
C ASP A 116 -5.22 17.67 21.66
N LEU A 117 -4.73 17.41 20.43
CA LEU A 117 -3.79 18.30 19.73
C LEU A 117 -4.40 19.68 19.40
N LYS A 118 -5.69 19.76 19.05
CA LYS A 118 -6.40 21.03 18.80
C LYS A 118 -6.59 21.81 20.09
N GLU A 119 -6.91 21.16 21.21
CA GLU A 119 -7.03 21.81 22.52
C GLU A 119 -5.69 22.33 23.03
N HIS A 120 -4.61 21.54 22.86
CA HIS A 120 -3.25 21.97 23.18
C HIS A 120 -2.78 23.15 22.30
N ALA A 121 -3.04 23.11 20.99
CA ALA A 121 -2.73 24.21 20.07
C ALA A 121 -3.51 25.49 20.42
N SER A 122 -4.80 25.36 20.75
CA SER A 122 -5.65 26.48 21.19
C SER A 122 -5.16 27.07 22.52
N SER A 123 -4.73 26.22 23.45
CA SER A 123 -4.14 26.62 24.72
C SER A 123 -2.84 27.40 24.51
N LEU A 124 -1.94 26.90 23.67
CA LEU A 124 -0.69 27.58 23.28
C LEU A 124 -0.95 28.93 22.60
N ALA A 125 -1.91 29.01 21.67
CA ALA A 125 -2.30 30.27 21.04
C ALA A 125 -2.82 31.30 22.05
N SER A 126 -3.65 30.88 23.01
CA SER A 126 -4.13 31.75 24.09
C SER A 126 -2.98 32.22 25.01
N ALA A 127 -1.97 31.38 25.23
CA ALA A 127 -0.78 31.73 26.00
C ALA A 127 0.16 32.68 25.24
N GLY A 128 0.26 32.54 23.91
CA GLY A 128 0.92 33.50 23.02
C GLY A 128 0.31 34.89 23.13
N LEU A 129 -0.99 35.02 22.90
CA LEU A 129 -1.71 36.30 23.00
C LEU A 129 -1.57 36.97 24.38
N LYS A 130 -1.50 36.19 25.46
CA LYS A 130 -1.22 36.70 26.83
C LYS A 130 0.23 37.16 27.03
N ARG A 131 1.20 36.57 26.34
CA ARG A 131 2.60 37.05 26.32
C ARG A 131 2.71 38.32 25.48
N ASP A 132 2.09 38.36 24.30
CA ASP A 132 2.14 39.51 23.39
C ASP A 132 1.51 40.77 23.99
N SER A 133 0.39 40.63 24.72
CA SER A 133 -0.22 41.76 25.43
C SER A 133 0.68 42.28 26.55
N LYS A 134 1.33 41.37 27.31
CA LYS A 134 2.31 41.74 28.34
C LYS A 134 3.58 42.35 27.74
N LEU A 135 4.06 41.87 26.58
CA LEU A 135 5.17 42.44 25.84
C LEU A 135 4.87 43.90 25.49
N LYS A 136 3.73 44.15 24.83
CA LYS A 136 3.27 45.50 24.46
C LYS A 136 3.13 46.43 25.67
N SER A 137 2.63 45.93 26.80
CA SER A 137 2.60 46.71 28.04
C SER A 137 3.99 47.08 28.56
N LEU A 138 4.98 46.19 28.44
CA LEU A 138 6.36 46.46 28.82
C LEU A 138 7.08 47.39 27.82
N GLU A 139 6.82 47.25 26.52
CA GLU A 139 7.32 48.16 25.47
C GLU A 139 6.85 49.61 25.73
N ILE A 140 5.55 49.80 26.01
CA ILE A 140 4.98 51.11 26.37
C ILE A 140 5.63 51.66 27.65
N ALA A 141 5.82 50.83 28.68
CA ALA A 141 6.46 51.24 29.93
C ALA A 141 7.95 51.60 29.73
N ILE A 142 8.66 50.90 28.86
CA ILE A 142 10.05 51.22 28.48
C ILE A 142 10.10 52.56 27.75
N GLU A 143 9.19 52.84 26.82
CA GLU A 143 9.16 54.12 26.10
C GLU A 143 8.84 55.31 27.03
N GLN A 144 7.89 55.13 27.95
CA GLN A 144 7.62 56.10 29.02
C GLN A 144 8.85 56.37 29.89
N LYS A 145 9.66 55.34 30.20
CA LYS A 145 10.90 55.51 30.96
C LYS A 145 12.03 56.15 30.14
N LYS A 146 12.13 55.91 28.83
CA LYS A 146 13.03 56.68 27.95
C LYS A 146 12.65 58.16 27.93
N GLU A 147 11.36 58.48 27.84
CA GLU A 147 10.87 59.86 27.92
C GLU A 147 11.23 60.52 29.26
N GLU A 148 11.05 59.83 30.39
CA GLU A 148 11.47 60.32 31.70
C GLU A 148 12.99 60.56 31.76
N CYS A 149 13.81 59.62 31.29
CA CYS A 149 15.26 59.78 31.22
C CYS A 149 15.66 60.97 30.35
N SER A 150 15.07 61.13 29.16
CA SER A 150 15.38 62.26 28.27
C SER A 150 14.95 63.61 28.86
N LYS A 151 13.84 63.65 29.61
CA LYS A 151 13.41 64.84 30.37
C LYS A 151 14.40 65.18 31.50
N LEU A 152 14.95 64.17 32.18
CA LEU A 152 15.97 64.34 33.22
C LEU A 152 17.33 64.75 32.64
N GLU A 153 17.78 64.16 31.51
CA GLU A 153 18.98 64.58 30.78
C GLU A 153 18.87 66.03 30.30
N ALA A 154 17.70 66.45 29.79
CA ALA A 154 17.45 67.83 29.40
C ALA A 154 17.45 68.81 30.60
N GLN A 155 17.04 68.36 31.79
CA GLN A 155 17.18 69.15 33.02
C GLN A 155 18.64 69.22 33.48
N LEU A 156 19.36 68.10 33.48
CA LEU A 156 20.78 68.01 33.83
C LEU A 156 21.63 68.92 32.92
N LYS A 157 21.37 68.90 31.61
CA LYS A 157 22.06 69.74 30.63
C LYS A 157 21.76 71.23 30.82
N LYS A 158 20.52 71.60 31.21
CA LYS A 158 20.20 72.98 31.60
C LYS A 158 20.93 73.41 32.87
N ALA A 159 21.00 72.55 33.89
CA ALA A 159 21.74 72.84 35.12
C ALA A 159 23.24 73.00 34.85
N HIS A 160 23.83 72.13 34.03
CA HIS A 160 25.23 72.21 33.62
C HIS A 160 25.53 73.49 32.82
N ASN A 161 24.67 73.89 31.88
CA ASN A 161 24.81 75.16 31.17
C ASN A 161 24.78 76.36 32.14
N ILE A 162 23.94 76.34 33.18
CA ILE A 162 23.89 77.41 34.19
C ILE A 162 25.16 77.43 35.06
N GLU A 163 25.74 76.27 35.37
CA GLU A 163 27.05 76.19 36.04
C GLU A 163 28.17 76.74 35.13
N ASP A 164 28.17 76.42 33.84
CA ASP A 164 29.17 76.93 32.91
C ASP A 164 29.00 78.43 32.62
N ASP A 165 27.80 78.95 32.42
CA ASP A 165 27.54 80.39 32.28
C ASP A 165 28.02 81.16 33.53
N SER A 166 27.81 80.61 34.73
CA SER A 166 28.28 81.24 35.97
C SER A 166 29.79 81.07 36.22
N ARG A 167 30.43 80.01 35.70
CA ARG A 167 31.90 79.89 35.61
C ARG A 167 32.52 80.86 34.60
N MET A 168 31.82 81.14 33.51
CA MET A 168 32.27 82.03 32.42
C MET A 168 31.98 83.52 32.70
N ASN A 169 31.41 83.86 33.86
CA ASN A 169 31.22 85.25 34.27
C ASN A 169 32.58 86.00 34.29
N PRO A 170 32.77 87.04 33.46
CA PRO A 170 34.03 87.77 33.39
C PRO A 170 34.40 88.46 34.71
N GLU A 171 33.42 88.81 35.57
CA GLU A 171 33.72 89.37 36.89
C GLU A 171 34.50 88.40 37.78
N PHE A 172 34.20 87.09 37.74
CA PHE A 172 34.98 86.10 38.48
C PHE A 172 36.34 85.87 37.84
N ALA A 173 36.43 85.83 36.52
CA ALA A 173 37.71 85.71 35.81
C ALA A 173 38.65 86.89 36.10
N ASP A 174 38.13 88.12 36.15
CA ASP A 174 38.90 89.32 36.48
C ASP A 174 39.18 89.43 37.98
N ARG A 175 38.26 88.97 38.86
CA ARG A 175 38.54 88.84 40.31
C ARG A 175 39.66 87.86 40.59
N ILE A 176 39.74 86.75 39.85
CA ILE A 176 40.85 85.79 39.96
C ILE A 176 42.16 86.44 39.48
N LYS A 177 42.19 87.10 38.31
CA LYS A 177 43.37 87.84 37.84
C LYS A 177 43.82 88.95 38.82
N GLN A 178 42.87 89.59 39.51
CA GLN A 178 43.14 90.59 40.54
C GLN A 178 43.83 89.94 41.74
N LEU A 179 43.28 88.83 42.25
CA LEU A 179 43.85 88.05 43.35
C LEU A 179 45.21 87.42 42.99
N ASP A 180 45.42 86.97 41.75
CA ASP A 180 46.72 86.46 41.29
C ASP A 180 47.80 87.56 41.26
N LYS A 181 47.43 88.78 40.85
CA LYS A 181 48.33 89.95 40.92
C LYS A 181 48.66 90.32 42.35
N GLU A 182 47.67 90.36 43.24
CA GLU A 182 47.87 90.60 44.68
C GLU A 182 48.73 89.50 45.31
N ALA A 183 48.48 88.22 44.98
CA ALA A 183 49.29 87.09 45.45
C ALA A 183 50.70 87.04 44.83
N SER A 184 50.93 87.60 43.64
CA SER A 184 52.28 87.81 43.12
C SER A 184 52.97 88.94 43.87
N TYR A 185 52.31 90.10 44.02
CA TYR A 185 52.83 91.25 44.75
C TYR A 185 53.23 90.88 46.19
N TYR A 186 52.37 90.18 46.93
CA TYR A 186 52.72 89.71 48.28
C TYR A 186 53.83 88.66 48.30
N ARG A 187 53.99 87.81 47.26
CA ARG A 187 55.16 86.92 47.14
C ARG A 187 56.44 87.72 46.91
N ASP A 188 56.40 88.75 46.07
CA ASP A 188 57.56 89.59 45.75
C ASP A 188 57.95 90.47 46.95
N GLU A 189 56.99 91.03 47.69
CA GLU A 189 57.23 91.76 48.94
C GLU A 189 57.74 90.84 50.06
N CYS A 190 57.18 89.64 50.23
CA CYS A 190 57.75 88.64 51.14
C CYS A 190 59.16 88.21 50.73
N GLY A 191 59.46 88.13 49.43
CA GLY A 191 60.80 87.84 48.92
C GLY A 191 61.81 88.95 49.25
N LYS A 192 61.41 90.22 49.10
CA LYS A 192 62.23 91.39 49.51
C LYS A 192 62.45 91.41 51.03
N ALA A 193 61.39 91.19 51.81
CA ALA A 193 61.46 91.13 53.26
C ALA A 193 62.36 89.98 53.74
N GLN A 194 62.27 88.80 53.12
CA GLN A 194 63.16 87.68 53.40
C GLN A 194 64.62 88.02 53.06
N ALA A 195 64.88 88.66 51.91
CA ALA A 195 66.24 89.05 51.54
C ALA A 195 66.85 90.09 52.51
N GLU A 196 66.06 91.04 53.02
CA GLU A 196 66.55 91.97 54.06
C GLU A 196 66.70 91.28 55.43
N VAL A 197 65.85 90.30 55.77
CA VAL A 197 66.05 89.43 56.96
C VAL A 197 67.34 88.62 56.83
N ASP A 198 67.62 88.00 55.68
CA ASP A 198 68.82 87.22 55.43
C ASP A 198 70.08 88.11 55.50
N ARG A 199 70.00 89.34 54.96
CA ARG A 199 71.05 90.36 55.07
C ARG A 199 71.29 90.81 56.51
N LEU A 200 70.22 91.07 57.27
CA LEU A 200 70.32 91.42 58.69
C LEU A 200 70.89 90.26 59.53
N LEU A 201 70.57 89.01 59.18
CA LEU A 201 71.16 87.82 59.78
C LEU A 201 72.66 87.70 59.46
N GLU A 202 73.10 88.00 58.24
CA GLU A 202 74.52 88.01 57.90
C GLU A 202 75.29 89.08 58.70
N ILE A 203 74.75 90.31 58.83
CA ILE A 203 75.32 91.37 59.68
C ILE A 203 75.37 90.94 61.15
N LEU A 204 74.30 90.31 61.66
CA LEU A 204 74.22 89.87 63.05
C LEU A 204 75.24 88.75 63.35
N LYS A 205 75.53 87.91 62.36
CA LYS A 205 76.54 86.84 62.38
C LYS A 205 77.97 87.39 62.25
N GLU A 206 78.18 88.46 61.48
CA GLU A 206 79.45 89.22 61.50
C GLU A 206 79.71 89.84 62.88
N VAL A 207 78.71 90.49 63.48
CA VAL A 207 78.79 91.07 64.83
C VAL A 207 78.99 89.99 65.90
N GLU A 208 78.32 88.83 65.77
CA GLU A 208 78.52 87.70 66.68
C GLU A 208 79.90 87.05 66.52
N ASN A 209 80.46 87.02 65.31
CA ASN A 209 81.85 86.60 65.09
C ASN A 209 82.86 87.61 65.68
N GLU A 210 82.67 88.92 65.48
CA GLU A 210 83.47 89.96 66.14
C GLU A 210 83.41 89.84 67.67
N LYS A 211 82.22 89.58 68.22
CA LYS A 211 82.03 89.32 69.65
C LYS A 211 82.80 88.07 70.07
N ASN A 212 82.66 86.95 69.34
CA ASN A 212 83.37 85.71 69.65
C ASN A 212 84.90 85.87 69.59
N ASP A 213 85.44 86.72 68.72
CA ASP A 213 86.89 87.01 68.68
C ASP A 213 87.34 87.95 69.81
N LYS A 214 86.48 88.88 70.25
CA LYS A 214 86.71 89.68 71.47
C LYS A 214 86.62 88.80 72.73
N ASP A 215 85.67 87.87 72.80
CA ASP A 215 85.52 86.90 73.89
C ASP A 215 86.71 85.93 73.94
N LYS A 216 87.26 85.50 72.79
CA LYS A 216 88.56 84.78 72.75
C LYS A 216 89.70 85.63 73.32
N LYS A 217 89.75 86.93 72.99
CA LYS A 217 90.76 87.88 73.51
C LYS A 217 90.69 88.04 75.03
N ILE A 218 89.49 88.00 75.59
CA ILE A 218 89.26 88.00 77.05
C ILE A 218 89.70 86.65 77.65
N ALA A 219 89.34 85.53 77.02
CA ALA A 219 89.70 84.18 77.47
C ALA A 219 91.22 83.90 77.46
N GLU A 220 92.01 84.61 76.65
CA GLU A 220 93.48 84.59 76.70
C GLU A 220 94.05 85.35 77.91
N LEU A 221 93.38 86.41 78.38
CA LEU A 221 93.85 87.27 79.48
C LEU A 221 93.40 86.77 80.86
N GLU A 222 92.22 86.16 80.98
CA GLU A 222 91.70 85.67 82.26
C GLU A 222 92.29 84.31 82.70
N ARG A 223 92.96 83.58 81.79
CA ARG A 223 93.49 82.23 82.05
C ARG A 223 94.83 82.16 82.80
N HIS A 224 95.37 83.28 83.28
CA HIS A 224 96.58 83.29 84.11
C HIS A 224 96.31 83.11 85.62
N MET A 225 95.06 82.89 86.06
CA MET A 225 94.77 82.52 87.45
C MET A 225 93.80 81.35 87.63
N LYS A 226 94.37 80.27 88.20
CA LYS A 226 93.76 79.29 89.12
C LYS A 226 93.13 78.02 88.53
N ASP A 227 93.69 76.89 88.97
CA ASP A 227 93.20 75.53 88.77
C ASP A 227 91.78 75.30 89.33
N GLN A 228 90.96 74.47 88.65
CA GLN A 228 90.86 73.03 88.98
C GLN A 228 89.85 72.22 88.13
N ASN A 229 90.14 70.92 88.03
CA ASN A 229 89.22 69.77 87.88
C ASN A 229 88.17 69.67 86.74
N LYS A 230 88.52 68.80 85.76
CA LYS A 230 87.83 67.53 85.39
C LYS A 230 86.33 67.50 84.97
N LYS A 231 86.18 67.20 83.66
CA LYS A 231 85.39 66.07 83.06
C LYS A 231 83.85 66.08 83.10
N VAL A 232 83.29 65.29 82.14
CA VAL A 232 81.87 64.89 81.94
C VAL A 232 80.98 66.05 81.43
N ALA A 233 80.51 66.16 80.18
CA ALA A 233 80.17 65.27 79.06
C ALA A 233 78.75 64.67 79.06
N ASN A 234 77.92 65.06 78.06
CA ASN A 234 77.21 64.13 77.16
C ASN A 234 76.51 64.86 75.98
N LEU A 235 75.92 64.10 75.04
CA LEU A 235 75.68 64.49 73.64
C LEU A 235 74.21 64.60 73.19
N LYS A 236 74.00 65.32 72.08
CA LYS A 236 72.82 65.32 71.17
C LYS A 236 72.87 64.08 70.24
N HIS A 237 71.80 63.39 69.84
CA HIS A 237 70.53 63.71 69.12
C HIS A 237 70.62 63.70 67.57
N ASN A 238 69.71 62.91 66.93
CA ASN A 238 69.43 62.75 65.47
C ASN A 238 70.52 62.03 64.62
N GLN A 239 70.29 61.52 63.39
CA GLN A 239 69.33 61.92 62.32
C GLN A 239 69.09 60.84 61.21
N GLN A 240 67.92 60.88 60.53
CA GLN A 240 67.64 60.47 59.10
C GLN A 240 67.88 58.99 58.65
N LEU A 241 67.39 58.45 57.51
CA LEU A 241 66.63 58.89 56.30
C LEU A 241 65.36 57.97 56.10
N GLU A 242 64.56 57.85 55.02
CA GLU A 242 64.40 58.51 53.68
C GLU A 242 62.90 58.43 53.20
N LYS A 243 62.58 58.25 51.89
CA LYS A 243 61.23 58.32 51.28
C LYS A 243 60.95 57.29 50.16
N LYS A 244 59.67 57.03 49.84
CA LYS A 244 59.13 56.97 48.43
C LYS A 244 57.58 56.93 48.38
N LYS A 245 57.00 57.28 47.21
CA LYS A 245 55.53 57.43 46.99
C LYS A 245 55.18 57.38 45.48
N ASN A 246 53.97 56.90 45.14
CA ASN A 246 53.26 57.00 43.84
C ASN A 246 53.94 56.38 42.57
N ALA A 247 53.31 56.39 41.39
CA ALA A 247 52.03 55.76 40.96
C ALA A 247 51.69 56.15 39.49
N GLN A 248 51.35 55.15 38.64
CA GLN A 248 50.79 55.30 37.28
C GLN A 248 51.74 56.01 36.26
N LEU A 249 51.55 55.99 34.93
CA LEU A 249 50.40 55.65 34.05
C LEU A 249 50.90 55.13 32.66
N LEU A 250 50.05 54.37 31.95
CA LEU A 250 50.05 54.09 30.48
C LEU A 250 51.24 53.38 29.80
N GLU A 251 50.93 52.28 29.12
CA GLU A 251 51.19 52.07 27.68
C GLU A 251 50.10 51.10 27.16
N GLU A 252 49.70 51.19 25.89
CA GLU A 252 48.45 50.56 25.38
C GLU A 252 48.66 49.78 24.05
N VAL A 253 47.62 49.07 23.59
CA VAL A 253 47.50 48.46 22.26
C VAL A 253 48.57 47.41 21.87
N ARG A 254 48.27 46.12 22.12
CA ARG A 254 47.99 45.11 21.05
C ARG A 254 47.72 43.70 21.60
N ARG A 255 46.45 43.39 21.89
CA ARG A 255 45.75 42.15 21.49
C ARG A 255 44.31 42.11 22.01
N ARG A 256 43.36 42.14 21.09
CA ARG A 256 42.08 41.43 21.19
C ARG A 256 42.11 40.23 20.25
N GLU A 257 41.03 39.45 20.28
CA GLU A 257 40.70 38.37 19.35
C GLU A 257 41.75 37.24 19.24
N ASP A 258 41.53 36.19 20.02
CA ASP A 258 41.30 34.84 19.50
C ASP A 258 40.65 33.95 20.58
N SER A 259 39.99 32.85 20.16
CA SER A 259 39.19 31.91 20.98
C SER A 259 37.76 32.37 21.35
N MET A 260 36.92 31.38 21.70
CA MET A 260 35.47 31.46 22.01
C MET A 260 34.48 31.64 20.83
N ALA A 261 34.82 31.18 19.62
CA ALA A 261 33.87 31.06 18.50
C ALA A 261 33.56 29.60 18.08
N ASP A 262 34.52 28.68 18.25
CA ASP A 262 34.58 27.40 17.52
C ASP A 262 33.54 26.36 17.98
N ASN A 263 33.49 26.06 19.29
CA ASN A 263 32.59 25.03 19.85
C ASN A 263 31.10 25.27 19.52
N SER A 264 30.65 26.54 19.51
CA SER A 264 29.23 26.86 19.28
C SER A 264 28.81 26.58 17.83
N GLN A 265 29.71 26.79 16.88
CA GLN A 265 29.46 26.48 15.47
C GLN A 265 29.53 24.96 15.22
N HIS A 266 30.46 24.26 15.88
CA HIS A 266 30.60 22.81 15.73
C HIS A 266 29.36 22.04 16.19
N LEU A 267 28.84 22.34 17.40
CA LEU A 267 27.59 21.76 17.92
C LEU A 267 26.39 22.06 17.01
N GLN A 268 26.28 23.27 16.48
CA GLN A 268 25.17 23.65 15.60
C GLN A 268 25.22 22.95 14.23
N ILE A 269 26.43 22.64 13.73
CA ILE A 269 26.62 21.80 12.52
C ILE A 269 26.25 20.34 12.83
N GLU A 270 26.64 19.81 13.99
CA GLU A 270 26.30 18.44 14.41
C GLU A 270 24.78 18.25 14.60
N GLU A 271 24.09 19.21 15.19
CA GLU A 271 22.62 19.20 15.28
C GLU A 271 21.96 19.22 13.90
N LEU A 272 22.44 20.06 12.97
CA LEU A 272 21.94 20.11 11.59
C LEU A 272 22.21 18.83 10.81
N MET A 273 23.37 18.19 10.99
CA MET A 273 23.67 16.88 10.39
C MET A 273 22.76 15.77 10.93
N ASN A 274 22.50 15.77 12.24
CA ASN A 274 21.56 14.82 12.85
C ASN A 274 20.11 15.05 12.42
N ALA A 275 19.70 16.31 12.18
CA ALA A 275 18.39 16.62 11.61
C ALA A 275 18.27 16.19 10.13
N LEU A 276 19.34 16.39 9.33
CA LEU A 276 19.41 15.96 7.94
C LEU A 276 19.32 14.43 7.80
N GLU A 277 20.04 13.68 8.64
CA GLU A 277 20.00 12.21 8.61
C GLU A 277 18.65 11.65 9.12
N LYS A 278 18.01 12.29 10.12
CA LYS A 278 16.63 11.94 10.52
C LYS A 278 15.61 12.17 9.38
N THR A 279 15.63 13.35 8.77
CA THR A 279 14.71 13.67 7.65
C THR A 279 14.95 12.79 6.43
N ARG A 280 16.19 12.34 6.20
CA ARG A 280 16.51 11.31 5.20
C ARG A 280 15.90 9.95 5.56
N GLN A 281 16.02 9.50 6.81
CA GLN A 281 15.43 8.24 7.26
C GLN A 281 13.89 8.27 7.20
N GLU A 282 13.26 9.41 7.51
CA GLU A 282 11.82 9.63 7.32
C GLU A 282 11.41 9.64 5.84
N LEU A 283 12.26 10.17 4.95
CA LEU A 283 12.07 10.13 3.50
C LEU A 283 12.16 8.69 2.96
N ASP A 284 13.10 7.87 3.43
CA ASP A 284 13.21 6.48 3.00
C ASP A 284 12.09 5.60 3.61
N ALA A 285 11.67 5.88 4.85
CA ALA A 285 10.49 5.26 5.46
C ALA A 285 9.15 5.69 4.85
N THR A 286 9.07 6.85 4.19
CA THR A 286 7.89 7.24 3.39
C THR A 286 7.92 6.62 2.00
N LYS A 287 9.08 6.51 1.32
CA LYS A 287 9.24 5.72 0.08
C LYS A 287 8.83 4.26 0.28
N ALA A 288 9.29 3.61 1.35
CA ALA A 288 8.94 2.21 1.64
C ALA A 288 7.43 2.01 1.85
N ARG A 289 6.78 2.93 2.58
CA ARG A 289 5.31 2.92 2.75
C ARG A 289 4.58 3.17 1.42
N LEU A 290 5.05 4.11 0.59
CA LEU A 290 4.48 4.38 -0.72
C LEU A 290 4.58 3.17 -1.66
N ALA A 291 5.73 2.50 -1.72
CA ALA A 291 5.90 1.29 -2.52
C ALA A 291 4.94 0.17 -2.05
N SER A 292 4.78 -0.02 -0.75
CA SER A 292 3.85 -0.99 -0.17
C SER A 292 2.38 -0.66 -0.51
N THR A 293 1.97 0.61 -0.45
CA THR A 293 0.59 0.99 -0.84
C THR A 293 0.36 0.90 -2.34
N GLN A 294 1.37 1.18 -3.18
CA GLN A 294 1.31 0.98 -4.63
C GLN A 294 1.19 -0.50 -5.01
N GLN A 295 1.94 -1.39 -4.35
CA GLN A 295 1.79 -2.84 -4.55
C GLN A 295 0.37 -3.30 -4.15
N SER A 296 -0.12 -2.89 -2.98
CA SER A 296 -1.46 -3.28 -2.53
C SER A 296 -2.58 -2.73 -3.42
N LEU A 297 -2.39 -1.54 -4.02
CA LEU A 297 -3.29 -1.02 -5.05
C LEU A 297 -3.28 -1.91 -6.31
N ALA A 298 -2.12 -2.27 -6.84
CA ALA A 298 -1.99 -3.14 -8.01
C ALA A 298 -2.61 -4.54 -7.78
N GLU A 299 -2.43 -5.11 -6.57
CA GLU A 299 -3.10 -6.36 -6.16
C GLU A 299 -4.63 -6.22 -6.16
N LYS A 300 -5.17 -5.09 -5.68
CA LYS A 300 -6.61 -4.82 -5.71
C LYS A 300 -7.15 -4.55 -7.12
N GLU A 301 -6.38 -3.89 -7.98
CA GLU A 301 -6.73 -3.70 -9.40
C GLU A 301 -6.75 -5.03 -10.16
N ALA A 302 -5.77 -5.91 -9.94
CA ALA A 302 -5.74 -7.25 -10.51
C ALA A 302 -6.92 -8.11 -10.01
N HIS A 303 -7.23 -8.06 -8.72
CA HIS A 303 -8.41 -8.75 -8.17
C HIS A 303 -9.73 -8.21 -8.77
N LEU A 304 -9.87 -6.89 -8.93
CA LEU A 304 -11.02 -6.28 -9.62
C LEU A 304 -11.10 -6.67 -11.10
N ALA A 305 -9.97 -6.85 -11.79
CA ALA A 305 -9.92 -7.36 -13.16
C ALA A 305 -10.41 -8.81 -13.23
N ASN A 306 -9.98 -9.67 -12.29
CA ASN A 306 -10.42 -11.06 -12.20
C ASN A 306 -11.92 -11.16 -11.90
N LEU A 307 -12.45 -10.40 -10.93
CA LEU A 307 -13.89 -10.34 -10.66
C LEU A 307 -14.69 -9.87 -11.89
N ARG A 308 -14.15 -8.96 -12.70
CA ARG A 308 -14.76 -8.54 -13.99
C ARG A 308 -14.67 -9.61 -15.07
N ILE A 309 -13.75 -10.56 -15.01
CA ILE A 309 -13.68 -11.72 -15.91
C ILE A 309 -14.70 -12.76 -15.45
N GLU A 310 -14.70 -13.16 -14.18
CA GLU A 310 -15.61 -14.20 -13.69
C GLU A 310 -17.08 -13.76 -13.80
N ARG A 311 -17.37 -12.48 -13.52
CA ARG A 311 -18.71 -11.92 -13.74
C ARG A 311 -19.17 -11.95 -15.20
N ARG A 312 -18.25 -12.00 -16.18
CA ARG A 312 -18.59 -12.20 -17.60
C ARG A 312 -18.81 -13.68 -17.90
N LYS A 313 -17.94 -14.56 -17.41
CA LYS A 313 -18.07 -16.02 -17.54
C LYS A 313 -19.40 -16.52 -16.97
N GLN A 314 -19.74 -16.14 -15.73
CA GLN A 314 -21.04 -16.44 -15.10
C GLN A 314 -22.25 -15.93 -15.92
N LEU A 315 -22.13 -14.76 -16.57
CA LEU A 315 -23.20 -14.23 -17.43
C LEU A 315 -23.32 -15.01 -18.76
N GLU A 316 -22.23 -15.60 -19.23
CA GLU A 316 -22.21 -16.42 -20.45
C GLU A 316 -22.73 -17.84 -20.15
N GLU A 317 -22.34 -18.45 -19.04
CA GLU A 317 -22.93 -19.70 -18.49
C GLU A 317 -24.44 -19.58 -18.26
N ILE A 318 -24.91 -18.46 -17.67
CA ILE A 318 -26.35 -18.19 -17.47
C ILE A 318 -27.10 -17.98 -18.79
N LEU A 319 -26.43 -17.59 -19.87
CA LEU A 319 -27.04 -17.50 -21.21
C LEU A 319 -27.05 -18.85 -21.91
N GLU A 320 -26.00 -19.66 -21.74
CA GLU A 320 -25.88 -21.01 -22.29
C GLU A 320 -26.95 -21.94 -21.68
N MET A 321 -27.03 -22.03 -20.35
CA MET A 321 -28.09 -22.79 -19.64
C MET A 321 -29.51 -22.37 -20.04
N LYS A 322 -29.73 -21.10 -20.42
CA LYS A 322 -31.04 -20.62 -20.92
C LYS A 322 -31.32 -21.04 -22.36
N GLN A 323 -30.31 -21.13 -23.20
CA GLN A 323 -30.45 -21.67 -24.56
C GLN A 323 -30.68 -23.18 -24.51
N GLU A 324 -29.93 -23.91 -23.67
CA GLU A 324 -30.13 -25.35 -23.44
C GLU A 324 -31.52 -25.66 -22.88
N ALA A 325 -31.98 -24.93 -21.85
CA ALA A 325 -33.33 -25.12 -21.30
C ALA A 325 -34.44 -24.86 -22.34
N LEU A 326 -34.26 -23.88 -23.22
CA LEU A 326 -35.19 -23.65 -24.34
C LEU A 326 -35.13 -24.76 -25.40
N LEU A 327 -33.93 -25.26 -25.74
CA LEU A 327 -33.75 -26.38 -26.66
C LEU A 327 -34.36 -27.68 -26.11
N ALA A 328 -34.17 -27.95 -24.82
CA ALA A 328 -34.79 -29.08 -24.12
C ALA A 328 -36.32 -28.98 -24.14
N ALA A 329 -36.89 -27.80 -23.83
CA ALA A 329 -38.34 -27.58 -23.90
C ALA A 329 -38.89 -27.72 -25.33
N ILE A 330 -38.16 -27.25 -26.36
CA ILE A 330 -38.54 -27.46 -27.78
C ILE A 330 -38.55 -28.95 -28.13
N SER A 331 -37.52 -29.70 -27.72
CA SER A 331 -37.41 -31.15 -27.91
C SER A 331 -38.53 -31.92 -27.20
N GLU A 332 -38.89 -31.53 -25.97
CA GLU A 332 -40.02 -32.10 -25.23
C GLU A 332 -41.35 -31.89 -25.96
N LYS A 333 -41.59 -30.70 -26.54
CA LYS A 333 -42.80 -30.45 -27.34
C LYS A 333 -42.81 -31.30 -28.62
N ASP A 334 -41.68 -31.49 -29.29
CA ASP A 334 -41.58 -32.38 -30.47
C ASP A 334 -41.79 -33.86 -30.12
N ALA A 335 -41.26 -34.34 -28.99
CA ALA A 335 -41.52 -35.68 -28.50
C ALA A 335 -43.01 -35.90 -28.17
N ASN A 336 -43.66 -34.94 -27.49
CA ASN A 336 -45.09 -34.97 -27.20
C ASN A 336 -45.95 -34.92 -28.48
N ILE A 337 -45.56 -34.12 -29.48
CA ILE A 337 -46.19 -34.10 -30.80
C ILE A 337 -46.09 -35.48 -31.47
N ALA A 338 -44.90 -36.09 -31.52
CA ALA A 338 -44.69 -37.38 -32.14
C ALA A 338 -45.48 -38.51 -31.45
N LEU A 339 -45.51 -38.53 -30.11
CA LEU A 339 -46.30 -39.50 -29.34
C LEU A 339 -47.81 -39.37 -29.60
N LEU A 340 -48.33 -38.14 -29.69
CA LEU A 340 -49.74 -37.91 -30.05
C LEU A 340 -50.02 -38.27 -31.52
N GLU A 341 -49.15 -37.92 -32.46
CA GLU A 341 -49.33 -38.23 -33.89
C GLU A 341 -49.25 -39.75 -34.17
N LEU A 342 -48.48 -40.51 -33.39
CA LEU A 342 -48.42 -41.97 -33.46
C LEU A 342 -49.60 -42.68 -32.76
N SER A 343 -50.18 -42.10 -31.71
CA SER A 343 -51.27 -42.72 -30.93
C SER A 343 -52.69 -42.24 -31.31
N ALA A 344 -52.81 -41.10 -32.01
CA ALA A 344 -54.10 -40.49 -32.34
C ALA A 344 -54.83 -41.19 -33.49
N SER A 345 -55.94 -41.85 -33.15
CA SER A 345 -56.89 -42.46 -34.11
C SER A 345 -57.78 -41.41 -34.81
N LYS A 346 -57.16 -40.38 -35.44
CA LYS A 346 -57.80 -39.25 -36.14
C LYS A 346 -58.91 -38.52 -35.35
N LYS A 347 -58.84 -38.54 -34.00
CA LYS A 347 -59.85 -37.90 -33.14
C LYS A 347 -59.63 -36.39 -33.13
N LYS A 348 -60.73 -35.61 -33.20
CA LYS A 348 -60.69 -34.14 -33.28
C LYS A 348 -59.89 -33.51 -32.12
N LYS A 349 -60.13 -33.98 -30.88
CA LYS A 349 -59.43 -33.49 -29.67
C LYS A 349 -57.91 -33.65 -29.76
N THR A 350 -57.42 -34.85 -30.08
CA THR A 350 -55.97 -35.10 -30.25
C THR A 350 -55.35 -34.26 -31.37
N GLN A 351 -56.11 -33.93 -32.42
CA GLN A 351 -55.64 -33.03 -33.47
C GLN A 351 -55.61 -31.55 -33.01
N GLU A 352 -56.57 -31.13 -32.19
CA GLU A 352 -56.59 -29.82 -31.53
C GLU A 352 -55.41 -29.66 -30.54
N GLU A 353 -55.10 -30.71 -29.78
CA GLU A 353 -53.95 -30.81 -28.86
C GLU A 353 -52.59 -30.74 -29.60
N VAL A 354 -52.41 -31.51 -30.68
CA VAL A 354 -51.20 -31.43 -31.53
C VAL A 354 -51.02 -30.03 -32.14
N MET A 355 -52.12 -29.38 -32.58
CA MET A 355 -52.06 -28.00 -33.05
C MET A 355 -51.78 -26.98 -31.94
N ALA A 356 -52.11 -27.28 -30.68
CA ALA A 356 -51.73 -26.44 -29.55
C ALA A 356 -50.22 -26.55 -29.26
N LEU A 357 -49.69 -27.77 -29.16
CA LEU A 357 -48.27 -28.03 -28.94
C LEU A 357 -47.38 -27.44 -30.04
N LYS A 358 -47.79 -27.53 -31.31
CA LYS A 358 -47.04 -26.92 -32.43
C LYS A 358 -46.92 -25.40 -32.26
N ARG A 359 -48.02 -24.70 -31.95
CA ARG A 359 -48.00 -23.25 -31.66
C ARG A 359 -47.19 -22.89 -30.40
N GLU A 360 -47.14 -23.78 -29.40
CA GLU A 360 -46.32 -23.58 -28.21
C GLU A 360 -44.83 -23.73 -28.53
N LYS A 361 -44.46 -24.74 -29.31
CA LYS A 361 -43.11 -24.93 -29.83
C LYS A 361 -42.64 -23.74 -30.66
N ASP A 362 -43.48 -23.22 -31.56
CA ASP A 362 -43.14 -22.05 -32.39
C ASP A 362 -42.83 -20.81 -31.54
N ARG A 363 -43.51 -20.64 -30.39
CA ARG A 363 -43.21 -19.57 -29.42
C ARG A 363 -41.85 -19.78 -28.75
N LEU A 364 -41.52 -21.00 -28.33
CA LEU A 364 -40.22 -21.33 -27.73
C LEU A 364 -39.07 -21.16 -28.74
N VAL A 365 -39.24 -21.62 -29.98
CA VAL A 365 -38.30 -21.40 -31.09
C VAL A 365 -38.11 -19.90 -31.36
N HIS A 366 -39.18 -19.11 -31.30
CA HIS A 366 -39.09 -17.65 -31.45
C HIS A 366 -38.36 -16.99 -30.27
N GLN A 367 -38.60 -17.43 -29.03
CA GLN A 367 -37.85 -16.95 -27.85
C GLN A 367 -36.35 -17.29 -27.95
N LEU A 368 -36.00 -18.51 -28.37
CA LEU A 368 -34.61 -18.93 -28.59
C LEU A 368 -33.95 -18.05 -29.65
N LYS A 369 -34.61 -17.82 -30.79
CA LYS A 369 -34.12 -16.89 -31.83
C LYS A 369 -33.94 -15.46 -31.30
N GLN A 370 -34.84 -14.95 -30.44
CA GLN A 370 -34.66 -13.64 -29.81
C GLN A 370 -33.47 -13.58 -28.83
N GLN A 371 -33.13 -14.69 -28.15
CA GLN A 371 -31.95 -14.74 -27.29
C GLN A 371 -30.65 -14.79 -28.10
N VAL A 372 -30.58 -15.64 -29.13
CA VAL A 372 -29.40 -15.81 -29.99
C VAL A 372 -29.11 -14.58 -30.85
N TYR A 373 -30.15 -13.96 -31.43
CA TYR A 373 -29.99 -12.81 -32.34
C TYR A 373 -30.13 -11.44 -31.68
N ARG A 374 -30.21 -11.36 -30.34
CA ARG A 374 -30.15 -10.07 -29.64
C ARG A 374 -28.78 -9.43 -29.90
N PRO A 375 -28.67 -8.27 -30.56
CA PRO A 375 -27.37 -7.62 -30.72
C PRO A 375 -26.80 -7.30 -29.33
N ARG A 376 -25.54 -7.67 -29.06
CA ARG A 376 -24.78 -7.12 -27.94
C ARG A 376 -24.55 -5.62 -28.18
N LYS A 377 -25.60 -4.80 -28.02
CA LYS A 377 -25.43 -3.41 -27.61
C LYS A 377 -24.72 -3.49 -26.26
N GLN A 378 -23.43 -3.18 -26.28
CA GLN A 378 -22.65 -2.98 -25.06
C GLN A 378 -23.44 -2.01 -24.18
N PRO A 379 -23.64 -2.29 -22.88
CA PRO A 379 -23.96 -1.23 -21.95
C PRO A 379 -22.84 -0.19 -22.11
N LEU A 380 -23.20 1.05 -22.46
CA LEU A 380 -22.28 2.17 -22.32
C LEU A 380 -21.94 2.26 -20.84
N SER A 381 -20.78 1.75 -20.46
CA SER A 381 -20.24 1.95 -19.13
C SER A 381 -20.15 3.46 -18.91
N PRO A 382 -20.71 3.98 -17.81
CA PRO A 382 -20.41 5.35 -17.40
C PRO A 382 -18.91 5.42 -17.11
N ASN A 383 -18.14 5.88 -18.09
CA ASN A 383 -16.82 6.43 -17.86
C ASN A 383 -17.05 7.70 -17.04
N ILE A 384 -17.12 7.55 -15.72
CA ILE A 384 -17.00 8.65 -14.78
C ILE A 384 -15.59 9.22 -15.02
N PRO A 385 -15.44 10.44 -15.58
CA PRO A 385 -14.13 11.03 -15.74
C PRO A 385 -13.63 11.34 -14.32
N CYS A 386 -12.55 10.68 -13.89
CA CYS A 386 -11.93 11.02 -12.61
C CYS A 386 -11.21 12.36 -12.82
N THR A 387 -11.85 13.46 -12.41
CA THR A 387 -11.32 14.82 -12.59
C THR A 387 -10.24 15.11 -11.55
N CYS A 388 -9.06 14.50 -11.73
CA CYS A 388 -7.88 14.70 -10.88
C CYS A 388 -6.58 14.92 -11.68
N ASP A 389 -6.68 15.46 -12.91
CA ASP A 389 -5.53 16.03 -13.60
C ASP A 389 -5.22 17.43 -13.07
N ALA A 390 -4.15 17.54 -12.27
CA ALA A 390 -3.63 18.80 -11.75
C ALA A 390 -2.09 18.75 -11.66
N CYS A 391 -1.44 18.86 -12.81
CA CYS A 391 -0.05 19.32 -13.00
C CYS A 391 1.10 18.46 -12.41
N TYR A 392 1.65 17.55 -13.22
CA TYR A 392 3.09 17.67 -13.58
C TYR A 392 3.40 17.08 -14.98
N SER A 393 4.57 17.41 -15.52
CA SER A 393 4.93 17.19 -16.93
C SER A 393 5.21 15.72 -17.33
N PRO A 394 5.08 15.37 -18.62
CA PRO A 394 5.18 14.00 -19.11
C PRO A 394 6.61 13.60 -19.52
N ASP A 395 7.05 12.41 -19.09
CA ASP A 395 7.83 11.47 -19.93
C ASP A 395 7.77 10.04 -19.36
N ILE A 396 8.28 9.04 -20.08
CA ILE A 396 8.47 7.64 -19.67
C ILE A 396 7.17 6.84 -19.38
N THR A 397 6.40 6.51 -20.42
CA THR A 397 5.62 5.23 -20.43
C THR A 397 5.30 4.66 -21.83
N ALA A 398 5.89 5.21 -22.91
CA ALA A 398 5.55 4.89 -24.30
C ALA A 398 6.05 3.51 -24.83
N LYS A 399 6.17 2.47 -23.99
CA LYS A 399 6.78 1.17 -24.39
C LYS A 399 6.02 -0.11 -24.01
N TYR A 400 4.95 -0.07 -23.23
CA TYR A 400 4.15 -1.27 -22.89
C TYR A 400 2.63 -1.06 -23.02
N HIS A 401 2.18 -0.67 -24.22
CA HIS A 401 0.76 -0.74 -24.60
C HIS A 401 0.55 -1.84 -25.66
N GLY A 402 0.87 -3.08 -25.27
CA GLY A 402 0.77 -4.31 -26.06
C GLY A 402 -0.67 -4.80 -26.28
N SER A 403 -1.50 -3.95 -26.88
CA SER A 403 -2.70 -4.29 -27.65
C SER A 403 -3.67 -5.36 -27.11
N SER A 404 -4.59 -4.94 -26.24
CA SER A 404 -5.88 -5.64 -26.07
C SER A 404 -6.72 -5.62 -27.36
N TYR A 405 -6.41 -4.74 -28.32
CA TYR A 405 -7.14 -4.55 -29.56
C TYR A 405 -6.82 -5.64 -30.60
N ASP A 406 -5.56 -6.04 -30.73
CA ASP A 406 -5.14 -7.10 -31.65
C ASP A 406 -5.62 -8.47 -31.16
N ALA A 407 -5.60 -8.75 -29.85
CA ALA A 407 -6.21 -9.96 -29.29
C ALA A 407 -7.70 -10.06 -29.66
N HIS A 408 -8.44 -8.96 -29.55
CA HIS A 408 -9.85 -8.89 -29.95
C HIS A 408 -10.04 -9.03 -31.47
N MET A 409 -9.15 -8.46 -32.30
CA MET A 409 -9.20 -8.62 -33.76
C MET A 409 -8.84 -10.04 -34.22
N ILE A 410 -7.89 -10.70 -33.58
CA ILE A 410 -7.51 -12.10 -33.84
C ILE A 410 -8.69 -13.02 -33.48
N GLN A 411 -9.30 -12.85 -32.31
CA GLN A 411 -10.46 -13.64 -31.90
C GLN A 411 -11.67 -13.40 -32.83
N ARG A 412 -11.88 -12.16 -33.28
CA ARG A 412 -12.92 -11.81 -34.27
C ARG A 412 -12.67 -12.47 -35.63
N SER A 413 -11.42 -12.45 -36.12
CA SER A 413 -10.99 -13.10 -37.36
C SER A 413 -11.18 -14.62 -37.30
N GLN A 414 -10.74 -15.26 -36.21
CA GLN A 414 -10.97 -16.70 -35.97
C GLN A 414 -12.47 -17.05 -35.95
N THR A 415 -13.30 -16.22 -35.29
CA THR A 415 -14.75 -16.42 -35.24
C THR A 415 -15.38 -16.29 -36.63
N GLN A 416 -14.98 -15.29 -37.43
CA GLN A 416 -15.47 -15.11 -38.80
C GLN A 416 -15.03 -16.23 -39.74
N ASN A 417 -13.79 -16.73 -39.64
CA ASN A 417 -13.33 -17.89 -40.41
C ASN A 417 -14.09 -19.17 -40.03
N ARG A 418 -14.40 -19.38 -38.73
CA ARG A 418 -15.22 -20.52 -38.29
C ARG A 418 -16.67 -20.42 -38.81
N MET A 419 -17.24 -19.22 -38.84
CA MET A 419 -18.56 -18.99 -39.45
C MET A 419 -18.55 -19.18 -40.97
N LYS A 420 -17.46 -18.78 -41.65
CA LYS A 420 -17.34 -18.98 -43.11
C LYS A 420 -17.27 -20.46 -43.45
N LEU A 421 -16.43 -21.25 -42.77
CA LEU A 421 -16.37 -22.70 -42.96
C LEU A 421 -17.72 -23.39 -42.67
N MET A 422 -18.52 -22.88 -41.72
CA MET A 422 -19.87 -23.39 -41.47
C MET A 422 -20.87 -23.06 -42.61
N ALA A 423 -20.69 -21.94 -43.31
CA ALA A 423 -21.51 -21.55 -44.44
C ALA A 423 -21.11 -22.29 -45.73
N ASP A 424 -19.82 -22.32 -46.04
CA ASP A 424 -19.28 -22.97 -47.24
C ASP A 424 -19.66 -24.48 -47.28
N ASN A 425 -19.65 -25.18 -46.14
CA ASN A 425 -20.13 -26.58 -46.03
C ASN A 425 -21.66 -26.73 -46.20
N TYR A 426 -22.45 -25.70 -45.87
CA TYR A 426 -23.93 -25.78 -45.92
C TYR A 426 -24.46 -25.74 -47.35
N ASP A 427 -23.83 -24.94 -48.23
CA ASP A 427 -24.20 -24.87 -49.64
C ASP A 427 -23.77 -26.12 -50.42
N GLU A 428 -22.68 -26.80 -50.03
CA GLU A 428 -22.18 -28.00 -50.71
C GLU A 428 -23.11 -29.22 -50.54
N ASP A 429 -23.64 -29.44 -49.33
CA ASP A 429 -24.61 -30.51 -49.02
C ASP A 429 -25.97 -30.35 -49.76
N HIS A 430 -26.37 -29.10 -50.07
CA HIS A 430 -27.68 -28.83 -50.68
C HIS A 430 -27.75 -29.17 -52.18
N HIS A 431 -26.63 -29.53 -52.82
CA HIS A 431 -26.59 -29.86 -54.25
C HIS A 431 -26.65 -31.35 -54.59
N HIS A 432 -26.60 -32.28 -53.62
CA HIS A 432 -26.47 -33.72 -53.89
C HIS A 432 -27.78 -34.56 -53.88
N TYR A 433 -28.95 -33.95 -53.68
CA TYR A 433 -30.20 -34.67 -53.39
C TYR A 433 -31.26 -34.73 -54.53
N HIS A 434 -30.87 -34.89 -55.80
CA HIS A 434 -31.81 -35.21 -56.90
C HIS A 434 -31.27 -36.28 -57.89
N HIS A 435 -32.07 -37.32 -58.14
CA HIS A 435 -31.85 -38.50 -59.02
C HIS A 435 -30.65 -39.40 -58.63
N HIS A 436 -30.74 -40.74 -58.51
CA HIS A 436 -31.56 -41.76 -59.20
C HIS A 436 -31.87 -43.00 -58.32
N HIS A 437 -32.80 -43.86 -58.77
CA HIS A 437 -32.93 -45.26 -58.32
C HIS A 437 -31.92 -46.20 -59.03
N HIS A 438 -31.34 -47.20 -58.33
CA HIS A 438 -31.56 -48.65 -58.59
C HIS A 438 -30.64 -49.61 -57.77
N HIS A 439 -31.20 -50.80 -57.48
CA HIS A 439 -30.64 -52.15 -57.24
C HIS A 439 -29.19 -52.44 -56.75
N HIS A 440 -29.15 -53.11 -55.57
CA HIS A 440 -28.53 -54.42 -55.28
C HIS A 440 -27.00 -54.74 -55.38
N ARG A 441 -26.58 -55.45 -54.31
CA ARG A 441 -25.59 -56.56 -54.20
C ARG A 441 -24.11 -56.23 -53.90
N HIS A 442 -23.46 -57.21 -53.27
CA HIS A 442 -22.20 -57.13 -52.53
C HIS A 442 -20.96 -57.38 -53.41
N ARG A 443 -19.84 -56.71 -53.09
CA ARG A 443 -18.51 -57.35 -53.12
C ARG A 443 -17.48 -56.61 -52.24
N SER A 444 -16.67 -57.38 -51.52
CA SER A 444 -15.43 -56.96 -50.82
C SER A 444 -14.23 -57.63 -51.53
N PRO A 445 -12.94 -57.42 -51.15
CA PRO A 445 -12.39 -56.55 -50.10
C PRO A 445 -11.22 -55.63 -50.56
N GLY A 446 -10.72 -54.78 -49.66
CA GLY A 446 -9.49 -53.97 -49.85
C GLY A 446 -8.80 -53.68 -48.51
N ARG A 447 -7.47 -53.49 -48.49
CA ARG A 447 -6.63 -53.45 -47.27
C ARG A 447 -5.73 -52.21 -47.24
N SER A 448 -5.79 -51.44 -46.16
CA SER A 448 -4.81 -50.41 -45.79
C SER A 448 -4.47 -50.51 -44.29
N GLN A 449 -3.44 -49.79 -43.83
CA GLN A 449 -2.74 -50.09 -42.57
C GLN A 449 -3.21 -49.24 -41.39
N HIS A 450 -3.22 -49.83 -40.18
CA HIS A 450 -3.35 -49.10 -38.92
C HIS A 450 -1.98 -48.61 -38.43
N SER A 451 -1.87 -47.33 -38.09
CA SER A 451 -0.74 -46.77 -37.35
C SER A 451 -1.07 -46.73 -35.84
N ASN A 452 -0.65 -47.75 -35.09
CA ASN A 452 -0.75 -47.75 -33.64
C ASN A 452 0.35 -46.87 -33.02
N HIS A 453 -0.01 -45.79 -32.33
CA HIS A 453 0.85 -45.16 -31.34
C HIS A 453 0.13 -45.04 -29.99
N ARG A 454 0.76 -45.58 -28.96
CA ARG A 454 0.33 -45.61 -27.56
C ARG A 454 1.41 -44.92 -26.72
N PRO A 455 1.12 -43.84 -25.98
CA PRO A 455 2.04 -43.31 -25.00
C PRO A 455 2.26 -44.32 -23.87
N SER A 456 3.46 -44.35 -23.29
CA SER A 456 3.80 -45.12 -22.09
C SER A 456 4.28 -44.14 -21.01
N PRO A 457 3.94 -44.33 -19.72
CA PRO A 457 4.36 -43.42 -18.66
C PRO A 457 5.81 -43.68 -18.25
N ASP A 458 6.55 -42.61 -17.96
CA ASP A 458 7.27 -42.41 -16.68
C ASP A 458 8.10 -41.11 -16.73
N GLN A 459 7.86 -40.21 -15.77
CA GLN A 459 8.89 -39.69 -14.86
C GLN A 459 8.29 -38.65 -13.89
N VAL A 460 8.39 -38.94 -12.60
CA VAL A 460 8.05 -38.04 -11.50
C VAL A 460 9.35 -37.49 -10.91
N SER A 461 9.30 -36.26 -10.35
CA SER A 461 10.36 -35.54 -9.61
C SER A 461 11.27 -34.63 -10.45
N SER A 462 10.96 -33.32 -10.50
CA SER A 462 11.95 -32.23 -10.33
C SER A 462 11.30 -30.82 -10.31
N ILE A 463 10.31 -30.57 -9.45
CA ILE A 463 9.93 -29.19 -9.04
C ILE A 463 9.67 -29.18 -7.53
N ALA A 464 10.72 -28.90 -6.76
CA ALA A 464 10.66 -28.58 -5.34
C ALA A 464 11.84 -27.65 -4.99
N ALA A 465 11.67 -26.82 -3.95
CA ALA A 465 12.62 -25.82 -3.48
C ALA A 465 13.04 -24.74 -4.48
N HIS A 466 12.27 -23.64 -4.52
CA HIS A 466 12.79 -22.27 -4.74
C HIS A 466 11.90 -21.25 -4.01
N LEU A 467 11.82 -21.39 -2.68
CA LEU A 467 11.20 -20.44 -1.76
C LEU A 467 11.86 -20.59 -0.39
N GLN A 468 12.77 -19.68 -0.03
CA GLN A 468 13.27 -19.55 1.34
C GLN A 468 13.80 -18.13 1.58
N ASP A 469 13.45 -17.55 2.73
CA ASP A 469 13.58 -16.12 3.02
C ASP A 469 15.00 -15.64 3.38
N PRO A 470 15.31 -14.34 3.17
CA PRO A 470 16.66 -13.80 3.34
C PRO A 470 16.95 -13.30 4.76
N PHE A 471 17.34 -14.19 5.69
CA PHE A 471 17.89 -13.78 7.00
C PHE A 471 19.08 -14.63 7.47
N SER A 472 20.26 -14.01 7.52
CA SER A 472 21.49 -14.57 8.09
C SER A 472 22.11 -13.58 9.10
N PRO A 473 22.10 -13.87 10.41
CA PRO A 473 22.76 -13.04 11.41
C PRO A 473 24.05 -13.67 11.99
N TRP A 474 25.06 -12.83 12.23
CA TRP A 474 26.35 -13.10 12.91
C TRP A 474 27.43 -13.90 12.16
N GLY A 475 28.69 -13.42 12.24
CA GLY A 475 29.85 -14.04 11.59
C GLY A 475 31.17 -13.27 11.66
N ILE A 476 31.43 -12.49 12.73
CA ILE A 476 32.71 -11.77 12.91
C ILE A 476 33.80 -12.75 13.37
N LEU A 477 34.90 -12.95 12.60
CA LEU A 477 36.21 -13.40 13.13
C LEU A 477 37.36 -13.47 12.08
N ARG A 478 37.86 -12.32 11.61
CA ARG A 478 39.31 -11.97 11.52
C ARG A 478 39.54 -10.59 10.93
#